data_AF-A0A9X2TQ86-F1
#
_entry.id   AF-A0A9X2TQ86-F1
#
_cell.length_a   1.000
_cell.length_b   1.000
_cell.length_c   1.000
_cell.angle_alpha   90.00
_cell.angle_beta   90.00
_cell.angle_gamma   90.00
#
_symmetry.space_group_name_H-M   'P 1'
#
loop_
_entity.id
_entity.type
_entity.pdbx_description
1 polymer ?
#
loop_
_entity_poly.entity_id
_entity_poly.type
_entity_poly.pdbx_seq_one_letter_code
_entity_poly.pdbx_strand_id
1 'polypeptide(L)'
;MQSLFEVVVQRLAMTSLQSAALVAVVWLLCKAMPRLPASTQCWLWWMVGLQAVLGLFVAPVELAVLPAAAPVAQAVGARVTALPSASPSLWVRWVVAAWLAGVVVMLARSAVAWRISRRQVQATEPCTDQALLAALQLAADAHGLRHAPPLRLSAQIDSPQLIGLWRPVLLLPSRRLASISDDELDMALTHELVHLRRQDLLWGLLPALAQHLFFFHPLLHLAAREYAIAREAACDAAVVAGHVRCRHDYGRLLVSLGVSAAPVAGVSSASPSFLSLKRRLIMLQNTNATPGWGARALVAVAVLGVAPLRLVAMPAPLPSPALQPIVVTASAAPAMPHGMRRADGAEQLHVQAAPAAPAMPAAPAAPANGVLAGVLDAPDAQDSWQMDATGWDADAQQRVRDAIDEATRSAKAAEVEARAAAQQAIDASDLHAQMRQDELQAAQDALAQAREQLDSLGPELEQAKQDAQQQVREAAQQIREVALQQRNAQYAYVAAARQAAELSRHQAEMDKEAARQDRLNAARAQPSAAGTDEDN
;
A
#
# COMPACT_ATOMS: atom_id res chain seq x y z
N MET A 1 5.04 -39.33 22.98
CA MET A 1 4.37 -38.02 22.82
C MET A 1 5.45 -37.01 22.53
N GLN A 2 5.44 -36.36 21.36
CA GLN A 2 6.45 -35.36 20.97
C GLN A 2 6.45 -34.20 21.98
N SER A 3 7.60 -33.59 22.25
CA SER A 3 7.67 -32.45 23.16
C SER A 3 6.85 -31.29 22.57
N LEU A 4 6.01 -30.62 23.37
CA LEU A 4 5.13 -29.53 22.89
C LEU A 4 5.91 -28.44 22.11
N PHE A 5 7.17 -28.21 22.49
CA PHE A 5 8.04 -27.24 21.82
C PHE A 5 8.38 -27.65 20.37
N GLU A 6 8.67 -28.93 20.12
CA GLU A 6 8.92 -29.43 18.76
C GLU A 6 7.69 -29.30 17.88
N VAL A 7 6.51 -29.61 18.43
CA VAL A 7 5.24 -29.46 17.71
C VAL A 7 5.01 -28.00 17.30
N VAL A 8 5.28 -27.02 18.18
CA VAL A 8 5.14 -25.59 17.86
C VAL A 8 6.10 -25.18 16.74
N VAL A 9 7.38 -25.53 16.84
CA VAL A 9 8.38 -25.19 15.81
C VAL A 9 8.01 -25.82 14.46
N GLN A 10 7.60 -27.09 14.46
CA GLN A 10 7.17 -27.79 13.25
C GLN A 10 5.93 -27.12 12.62
N ARG A 11 4.93 -26.74 13.42
CA ARG A 11 3.73 -26.05 12.94
C ARG A 11 4.05 -24.67 12.37
N LEU A 12 4.92 -23.90 13.03
CA LEU A 12 5.36 -22.59 12.53
C LEU A 12 6.04 -22.73 11.16
N ALA A 13 6.94 -23.71 10.99
CA ALA A 13 7.62 -23.94 9.73
C ALA A 13 6.65 -24.37 8.61
N MET A 14 5.81 -25.38 8.87
CA MET A 14 4.87 -25.90 7.86
C MET A 14 3.83 -24.86 7.46
N THR A 15 3.27 -24.15 8.44
CA THR A 15 2.28 -23.10 8.21
C THR A 15 2.88 -21.93 7.42
N SER A 16 4.16 -21.61 7.65
CA SER A 16 4.88 -20.59 6.87
C SER A 16 4.97 -21.00 5.39
N LEU A 17 5.37 -22.24 5.09
CA LEU A 17 5.42 -22.74 3.71
C LEU A 17 4.04 -22.73 3.03
N GLN A 18 3.01 -23.22 3.73
CA GLN A 18 1.64 -23.20 3.23
C GLN A 18 1.14 -21.77 2.98
N SER A 19 1.41 -20.85 3.91
CA SER A 19 1.05 -19.43 3.76
C SER A 19 1.75 -18.81 2.56
N ALA A 20 3.04 -19.09 2.35
CA ALA A 20 3.78 -18.60 1.19
C ALA A 20 3.18 -19.09 -0.13
N ALA A 21 2.83 -20.38 -0.22
CA ALA A 21 2.16 -20.95 -1.39
C ALA A 21 0.78 -20.30 -1.63
N LEU A 22 -0.01 -20.13 -0.57
CA LEU A 22 -1.33 -19.51 -0.65
C LEU A 22 -1.26 -18.05 -1.07
N VAL A 23 -0.30 -17.28 -0.53
CA VAL A 23 -0.02 -15.91 -0.96
C VAL A 23 0.29 -15.85 -2.46
N ALA A 24 1.13 -16.77 -2.96
CA ALA A 24 1.47 -16.83 -4.38
C ALA A 24 0.24 -17.12 -5.26
N VAL A 25 -0.63 -18.05 -4.84
CA VAL A 25 -1.88 -18.38 -5.54
C VAL A 25 -2.83 -17.17 -5.55
N VAL A 26 -3.07 -16.54 -4.40
CA VAL A 26 -3.95 -15.36 -4.31
C VAL A 26 -3.42 -14.20 -5.14
N TRP A 27 -2.10 -13.96 -5.09
CA TRP A 27 -1.45 -12.94 -5.91
C TRP A 27 -1.62 -13.21 -7.40
N LEU A 28 -1.41 -14.46 -7.83
CA LEU A 28 -1.58 -14.87 -9.23
C LEU A 28 -3.03 -14.71 -9.68
N LEU A 29 -4.01 -15.09 -8.85
CA LEU A 29 -5.43 -14.91 -9.13
C LEU A 29 -5.79 -13.43 -9.30
N CYS A 30 -5.31 -12.56 -8.40
CA CYS A 30 -5.53 -11.12 -8.49
C CYS A 30 -4.87 -10.51 -9.75
N LYS A 31 -3.72 -11.03 -10.17
CA LYS A 31 -3.01 -10.57 -11.37
C LYS A 31 -3.66 -11.08 -12.66
N ALA A 32 -4.08 -12.34 -12.71
CA ALA A 32 -4.69 -12.96 -13.88
C ALA A 32 -6.11 -12.45 -14.15
N MET A 33 -6.82 -12.04 -13.09
CA MET A 33 -8.18 -11.51 -13.18
C MET A 33 -8.24 -10.07 -12.64
N PRO A 34 -7.76 -9.07 -13.40
CA PRO A 34 -7.73 -7.67 -12.94
C PRO A 34 -9.12 -7.06 -12.72
N ARG A 35 -10.19 -7.73 -13.19
CA ARG A 35 -11.59 -7.35 -12.98
C ARG A 35 -12.23 -7.98 -11.73
N LEU A 36 -11.45 -8.63 -10.87
CA LEU A 36 -11.97 -9.15 -9.62
C LEU A 36 -12.48 -8.00 -8.74
N PRO A 37 -13.72 -8.07 -8.24
CA PRO A 37 -14.24 -7.07 -7.31
C PRO A 37 -13.30 -6.89 -6.11
N ALA A 38 -13.12 -5.64 -5.67
CA ALA A 38 -12.29 -5.35 -4.49
C ALA A 38 -12.76 -6.12 -3.24
N SER A 39 -14.07 -6.36 -3.11
CA SER A 39 -14.64 -7.19 -2.04
C SER A 39 -14.15 -8.64 -2.11
N THR A 40 -14.04 -9.22 -3.30
CA THR A 40 -13.51 -10.58 -3.49
C THR A 40 -12.01 -10.62 -3.16
N GLN A 41 -11.23 -9.65 -3.63
CA GLN A 41 -9.81 -9.55 -3.30
C GLN A 41 -9.60 -9.45 -1.78
N CYS A 42 -10.43 -8.64 -1.10
CA CYS A 42 -10.43 -8.50 0.35
C CYS A 42 -10.60 -9.86 1.05
N TRP A 43 -11.61 -10.63 0.65
CA TRP A 43 -11.84 -11.96 1.23
C TRP A 43 -10.74 -12.98 0.93
N LEU A 44 -10.16 -12.96 -0.28
CA LEU A 44 -9.04 -13.84 -0.63
C LEU A 44 -7.82 -13.58 0.26
N TRP A 45 -7.45 -12.32 0.47
CA TRP A 45 -6.34 -11.96 1.36
C TRP A 45 -6.66 -12.23 2.83
N TRP A 46 -7.92 -12.07 3.25
CA TRP A 46 -8.37 -12.43 4.59
C TRP A 46 -8.22 -13.94 4.86
N MET A 47 -8.51 -14.79 3.86
CA MET A 47 -8.34 -16.25 3.97
C MET A 47 -6.88 -16.66 4.20
N VAL A 48 -5.90 -15.91 3.69
CA VAL A 48 -4.49 -16.13 4.01
C VAL A 48 -4.22 -15.95 5.51
N GLY A 49 -4.76 -14.87 6.10
CA GLY A 49 -4.67 -14.65 7.54
C GLY A 49 -5.35 -15.75 8.35
N LEU A 50 -6.53 -16.19 7.90
CA LEU A 50 -7.24 -17.31 8.50
C LEU A 50 -6.41 -18.60 8.47
N GLN A 51 -5.86 -18.95 7.31
CA GLN A 51 -5.03 -20.14 7.15
C GLN A 51 -3.81 -20.13 8.07
N ALA A 52 -3.12 -18.99 8.18
CA ALA A 52 -1.95 -18.87 9.04
C ALA A 52 -2.31 -19.08 10.52
N VAL A 53 -3.44 -18.53 10.98
CA VAL A 53 -3.92 -18.74 12.35
C VAL A 53 -4.34 -20.21 12.55
N LEU A 54 -5.14 -20.77 11.65
CA LEU A 54 -5.59 -22.15 11.75
C LEU A 54 -4.44 -23.16 11.69
N GLY A 55 -3.43 -22.96 10.84
CA GLY A 55 -2.28 -23.86 10.73
C GLY A 55 -1.42 -23.94 12.00
N LEU A 56 -1.43 -22.88 12.83
CA LEU A 56 -0.74 -22.91 14.10
C LEU A 56 -1.53 -23.67 15.18
N PHE A 57 -2.86 -23.51 15.22
CA PHE A 57 -3.69 -24.03 16.32
C PHE A 57 -4.39 -25.35 16.02
N VAL A 58 -4.78 -25.60 14.78
CA VAL A 58 -5.52 -26.80 14.35
C VAL A 58 -4.53 -27.91 13.95
N ALA A 59 -4.84 -29.16 14.31
CA ALA A 59 -4.06 -30.31 13.86
C ALA A 59 -4.15 -30.45 12.33
N PRO A 60 -3.04 -30.77 11.64
CA PRO A 60 -3.06 -30.88 10.20
C PRO A 60 -3.93 -32.06 9.74
N VAL A 61 -4.64 -31.87 8.64
CA VAL A 61 -5.37 -32.94 7.96
C VAL A 61 -4.37 -33.75 7.14
N GLU A 62 -4.26 -35.04 7.42
CA GLU A 62 -3.33 -35.93 6.73
C GLU A 62 -3.94 -36.44 5.41
N LEU A 63 -3.32 -36.06 4.29
CA LEU A 63 -3.68 -36.48 2.95
C LEU A 63 -2.69 -37.55 2.47
N ALA A 64 -3.13 -38.81 2.44
CA ALA A 64 -2.34 -39.96 2.01
C ALA A 64 -2.21 -40.02 0.48
N VAL A 65 -1.40 -39.13 -0.11
CA VAL A 65 -1.24 -39.00 -1.58
C VAL A 65 0.11 -39.54 -2.07
N LEU A 66 1.13 -39.55 -1.20
CA LEU A 66 2.46 -40.00 -1.58
C LEU A 66 2.50 -41.54 -1.68
N PRO A 67 3.22 -42.11 -2.68
CA PRO A 67 3.33 -43.55 -2.83
C PRO A 67 3.92 -44.17 -1.57
N ALA A 68 3.34 -45.31 -1.14
CA ALA A 68 3.87 -46.05 0.00
C ALA A 68 5.35 -46.36 -0.26
N ALA A 69 6.22 -45.95 0.66
CA ALA A 69 7.62 -46.36 0.60
C ALA A 69 7.64 -47.90 0.60
N ALA A 70 8.33 -48.49 -0.37
CA ALA A 70 8.48 -49.94 -0.45
C ALA A 70 8.98 -50.48 0.90
N PRO A 71 8.47 -51.62 1.39
CA PRO A 71 8.82 -52.15 2.70
C PRO A 71 10.23 -52.76 2.66
N VAL A 72 11.27 -51.93 2.55
CA VAL A 72 12.66 -52.43 2.42
C VAL A 72 13.35 -52.55 3.78
N ALA A 73 12.78 -52.09 4.90
CA ALA A 73 13.47 -52.20 6.19
C ALA A 73 12.59 -52.12 7.45
N GLN A 74 11.46 -52.85 7.53
CA GLN A 74 10.73 -52.97 8.82
C GLN A 74 10.95 -54.28 9.58
N ALA A 75 11.76 -55.21 9.07
CA ALA A 75 11.95 -56.52 9.71
C ALA A 75 13.06 -56.59 10.79
N VAL A 76 13.84 -55.52 11.05
CA VAL A 76 15.00 -55.60 11.98
C VAL A 76 14.87 -54.69 13.23
N GLY A 77 13.78 -53.95 13.40
CA GLY A 77 13.69 -52.88 14.40
C GLY A 77 12.67 -53.03 15.53
N ALA A 78 12.04 -54.20 15.73
CA ALA A 78 11.03 -54.38 16.77
C ALA A 78 11.64 -54.70 18.15
N ARG A 79 12.58 -53.87 18.59
CA ARG A 79 12.90 -53.65 20.01
C ARG A 79 13.06 -52.15 20.22
N VAL A 80 11.95 -51.43 20.17
CA VAL A 80 11.90 -50.07 20.69
C VAL A 80 11.92 -50.18 22.21
N THR A 81 13.11 -50.16 22.79
CA THR A 81 13.27 -49.66 24.15
C THR A 81 12.63 -48.29 24.19
N ALA A 82 11.67 -48.10 25.10
CA ALA A 82 11.11 -46.79 25.38
C ALA A 82 12.25 -45.91 25.94
N LEU A 83 12.94 -45.22 25.04
CA LEU A 83 13.91 -44.19 25.40
C LEU A 83 13.18 -43.17 26.28
N PRO A 84 13.79 -42.70 27.38
CA PRO A 84 13.21 -41.64 28.19
C PRO A 84 12.88 -40.46 27.28
N SER A 85 11.70 -39.86 27.48
CA SER A 85 11.23 -38.72 26.68
C SER A 85 12.33 -37.66 26.65
N ALA A 86 13.01 -37.55 25.51
CA ALA A 86 14.13 -36.64 25.37
C ALA A 86 13.62 -35.23 25.66
N SER A 87 14.26 -34.55 26.61
CA SER A 87 14.04 -33.13 26.82
C SER A 87 14.21 -32.41 25.48
N PRO A 88 13.31 -31.46 25.13
CA PRO A 88 13.45 -30.71 23.88
C PRO A 88 14.86 -30.12 23.82
N SER A 89 15.50 -30.27 22.66
CA SER A 89 16.85 -29.79 22.44
C SER A 89 16.96 -28.32 22.84
N LEU A 90 18.11 -27.93 23.39
CA LEU A 90 18.30 -26.57 23.92
C LEU A 90 17.97 -25.48 22.89
N TRP A 91 18.30 -25.71 21.61
CA TRP A 91 18.02 -24.77 20.52
C TRP A 91 16.52 -24.59 20.26
N VAL A 92 15.70 -25.64 20.35
CA VAL A 92 14.24 -25.56 20.16
C VAL A 92 13.62 -24.64 21.22
N ARG A 93 14.09 -24.73 22.46
CA ARG A 93 13.63 -23.87 23.55
C ARG A 93 13.95 -22.39 23.27
N TRP A 94 15.16 -22.10 22.81
CA TRP A 94 15.57 -20.74 22.44
C TRP A 94 14.75 -20.20 21.28
N VAL A 95 14.46 -21.00 20.25
CA VAL A 95 13.59 -20.59 19.12
C VAL A 95 12.18 -20.26 19.60
N VAL A 96 11.57 -21.11 20.43
CA VAL A 96 10.23 -20.84 20.98
C VAL A 96 10.24 -19.62 21.91
N ALA A 97 11.27 -19.46 22.74
CA ALA A 97 11.42 -18.29 23.61
C ALA A 97 11.57 -16.99 22.79
N ALA A 98 12.39 -16.99 21.74
CA ALA A 98 12.55 -15.85 20.83
C ALA A 98 11.24 -15.53 20.09
N TRP A 99 10.52 -16.56 19.64
CA TRP A 99 9.21 -16.40 19.01
C TRP A 99 8.20 -15.77 19.97
N LEU A 100 8.07 -16.29 21.20
CA LEU A 100 7.19 -15.72 22.23
C LEU A 100 7.55 -14.28 22.56
N ALA A 101 8.84 -13.97 22.70
CA ALA A 101 9.31 -12.60 22.94
C ALA A 101 8.89 -11.65 21.80
N GLY A 102 9.04 -12.07 20.55
CA GLY A 102 8.58 -11.30 19.39
C GLY A 102 7.06 -11.07 19.38
N VAL A 103 6.27 -12.09 19.69
CA VAL A 103 4.79 -11.96 19.83
C VAL A 103 4.44 -10.96 20.92
N VAL A 104 5.10 -11.03 22.09
CA VAL A 104 4.89 -10.08 23.19
C VAL A 104 5.23 -8.65 22.78
N VAL A 105 6.33 -8.44 22.04
CA VAL A 105 6.68 -7.11 21.52
C VAL A 105 5.61 -6.59 20.56
N MET A 106 5.09 -7.42 19.65
CA MET A 106 4.02 -7.01 18.73
C MET A 106 2.73 -6.66 19.48
N LEU A 107 2.34 -7.47 20.47
CA LEU A 107 1.18 -7.19 21.32
C LEU A 107 1.36 -5.90 22.13
N ALA A 108 2.55 -5.65 22.67
CA ALA A 108 2.86 -4.42 23.39
C ALA A 108 2.74 -3.19 22.49
N ARG A 109 3.26 -3.27 21.24
CA ARG A 109 3.11 -2.21 20.23
C ARG A 109 1.64 -1.92 19.93
N SER A 110 0.84 -2.96 19.71
CA SER A 110 -0.60 -2.82 19.48
C SER A 110 -1.34 -2.25 20.71
N ALA A 111 -0.96 -2.65 21.92
CA ALA A 111 -1.53 -2.11 23.15
C ALA A 111 -1.18 -0.61 23.33
N VAL A 112 0.05 -0.21 23.01
CA VAL A 112 0.46 1.21 23.02
C VAL A 112 -0.37 2.01 22.02
N ALA A 113 -0.50 1.53 20.78
CA ALA A 113 -1.29 2.22 19.76
C ALA A 113 -2.78 2.30 20.12
N TRP A 114 -3.34 1.23 20.70
CA TRP A 114 -4.71 1.25 21.21
C TRP A 114 -4.89 2.26 22.36
N ARG A 115 -3.91 2.38 23.27
CA ARG A 115 -3.94 3.42 24.32
C ARG A 115 -3.87 4.83 23.72
N ILE A 116 -3.03 5.05 22.71
CA ILE A 116 -2.94 6.34 22.00
C ILE A 116 -4.28 6.67 21.34
N SER A 117 -4.86 5.72 20.61
CA SER A 117 -6.17 5.87 19.96
C SER A 117 -7.28 6.17 20.98
N ARG A 118 -7.29 5.48 22.14
CA ARG A 118 -8.22 5.79 23.23
C ARG A 118 -8.03 7.19 23.80
N ARG A 119 -6.78 7.63 24.00
CA ARG A 119 -6.49 8.98 24.48
C ARG A 119 -6.95 10.04 23.47
N GLN A 120 -6.80 9.79 22.18
CA GLN A 120 -7.34 10.67 21.14
C GLN A 120 -8.84 10.80 21.27
N VAL A 121 -9.58 9.69 21.35
CA VAL A 121 -11.04 9.71 21.54
C VAL A 121 -11.43 10.44 22.83
N GLN A 122 -10.69 10.26 23.92
CA GLN A 122 -10.95 10.96 25.18
C GLN A 122 -10.74 12.48 25.06
N ALA A 123 -9.81 12.93 24.23
CA ALA A 123 -9.53 14.34 23.98
C ALA A 123 -10.48 15.00 22.96
N THR A 124 -11.48 14.29 22.44
CA THR A 124 -12.46 14.83 21.50
C THR A 124 -13.70 15.39 22.20
N GLU A 125 -14.40 16.31 21.55
CA GLU A 125 -15.65 16.88 22.06
C GLU A 125 -16.86 16.17 21.42
N PRO A 126 -17.93 15.89 22.16
CA PRO A 126 -19.16 15.37 21.54
C PRO A 126 -19.75 16.41 20.58
N CYS A 127 -20.23 15.97 19.42
CA CYS A 127 -20.94 16.86 18.51
C CYS A 127 -22.32 17.22 19.11
N THR A 128 -22.63 18.51 19.21
CA THR A 128 -23.90 19.03 19.73
C THR A 128 -24.86 19.52 18.64
N ASP A 129 -24.39 19.58 17.39
CA ASP A 129 -25.18 20.02 16.25
C ASP A 129 -26.25 18.97 15.91
N GLN A 130 -27.51 19.31 16.22
CA GLN A 130 -28.66 18.44 16.00
C GLN A 130 -28.92 18.18 14.51
N ALA A 131 -28.64 19.14 13.63
CA ALA A 131 -28.85 18.95 12.19
C ALA A 131 -27.87 17.92 11.64
N LEU A 132 -26.60 18.01 12.05
CA LEU A 132 -25.57 17.05 11.66
C LEU A 132 -25.82 15.65 12.24
N LEU A 133 -26.25 15.57 13.51
CA LEU A 133 -26.62 14.30 14.14
C LEU A 133 -27.82 13.64 13.43
N ALA A 134 -28.85 14.42 13.08
CA ALA A 134 -30.00 13.93 12.34
C ALA A 134 -29.62 13.47 10.92
N ALA A 135 -28.77 14.23 10.23
CA ALA A 135 -28.25 13.85 8.92
C ALA A 135 -27.45 12.53 8.97
N LEU A 136 -26.59 12.37 9.98
CA LEU A 136 -25.83 11.13 10.19
C LEU A 136 -26.75 9.94 10.47
N GLN A 137 -27.81 10.14 11.27
CA GLN A 137 -28.80 9.10 11.55
C GLN A 137 -29.56 8.69 10.28
N LEU A 138 -30.02 9.64 9.48
CA LEU A 138 -30.66 9.37 8.19
C LEU A 138 -29.74 8.58 7.23
N ALA A 139 -28.46 8.97 7.15
CA ALA A 139 -27.47 8.25 6.36
C ALA A 139 -27.23 6.83 6.91
N ALA A 140 -27.15 6.66 8.23
CA ALA A 140 -27.00 5.35 8.85
C ALA A 140 -28.19 4.41 8.53
N ASP A 141 -29.41 4.93 8.60
CA ASP A 141 -30.63 4.18 8.30
C ASP A 141 -30.69 3.76 6.82
N ALA A 142 -30.33 4.67 5.92
CA ALA A 142 -30.21 4.40 4.48
C ALA A 142 -29.18 3.31 4.17
N HIS A 143 -28.12 3.20 4.99
CA HIS A 143 -27.07 2.19 4.85
C HIS A 143 -27.31 0.88 5.60
N GLY A 144 -28.48 0.64 6.18
CA GLY A 144 -28.72 -0.65 6.82
C GLY A 144 -28.47 -0.68 8.33
N LEU A 145 -27.94 0.40 8.91
CA LEU A 145 -27.59 0.46 10.33
C LEU A 145 -28.83 0.76 11.18
N ARG A 146 -28.85 0.26 12.42
CA ARG A 146 -29.95 0.52 13.37
C ARG A 146 -29.76 1.81 14.17
N HIS A 147 -28.51 2.20 14.38
CA HIS A 147 -28.12 3.38 15.16
C HIS A 147 -26.87 3.97 14.53
N ALA A 148 -26.83 5.29 14.38
CA ALA A 148 -25.61 6.00 14.04
C ALA A 148 -24.54 5.81 15.15
N PRO A 149 -23.25 5.70 14.80
CA PRO A 149 -22.19 5.72 15.80
C PRO A 149 -22.16 7.09 16.49
N PRO A 150 -21.73 7.17 17.77
CA PRO A 150 -21.54 8.45 18.44
C PRO A 150 -20.59 9.35 17.65
N LEU A 151 -21.01 10.59 17.41
CA LEU A 151 -20.26 11.58 16.66
C LEU A 151 -19.44 12.48 17.60
N ARG A 152 -18.14 12.59 17.35
CA ARG A 152 -17.25 13.47 18.11
C ARG A 152 -16.37 14.30 17.19
N LEU A 153 -16.01 15.50 17.63
CA LEU A 153 -15.19 16.47 16.92
C LEU A 153 -13.75 16.41 17.46
N SER A 154 -12.78 16.31 16.56
CA SER A 154 -11.36 16.24 16.90
C SER A 154 -10.56 17.29 16.13
N ALA A 155 -9.74 18.06 16.85
CA ALA A 155 -8.79 18.99 16.25
C ALA A 155 -7.47 18.32 15.82
N GLN A 156 -7.30 17.02 16.12
CA GLN A 156 -6.06 16.26 15.90
C GLN A 156 -6.11 15.38 14.64
N ILE A 157 -7.21 15.40 13.89
CA ILE A 157 -7.38 14.62 12.66
C ILE A 157 -7.70 15.55 11.49
N ASP A 158 -7.28 15.14 10.30
CA ASP A 158 -7.50 15.86 9.05
C ASP A 158 -8.56 15.20 8.14
N SER A 159 -9.02 14.01 8.52
CA SER A 159 -10.01 13.21 7.80
C SER A 159 -10.98 12.56 8.78
N PRO A 160 -12.25 12.33 8.38
CA PRO A 160 -13.18 11.50 9.16
C PRO A 160 -12.64 10.09 9.38
N GLN A 161 -12.82 9.53 10.57
CA GLN A 161 -12.29 8.21 10.95
C GLN A 161 -13.20 7.52 11.98
N LEU A 162 -13.38 6.20 11.87
CA LEU A 162 -13.98 5.37 12.92
C LEU A 162 -12.91 4.80 13.84
N ILE A 163 -13.12 5.00 15.13
CA ILE A 163 -12.25 4.46 16.18
C ILE A 163 -13.04 3.59 17.14
N GLY A 164 -12.52 2.39 17.41
CA GLY A 164 -13.01 1.52 18.47
C GLY A 164 -13.65 0.24 17.95
N LEU A 165 -13.27 -0.87 18.55
CA LEU A 165 -13.60 -2.20 18.04
C LEU A 165 -15.06 -2.62 18.30
N TRP A 166 -15.53 -2.45 19.54
CA TRP A 166 -16.84 -2.93 19.99
C TRP A 166 -17.91 -1.84 20.02
N ARG A 167 -17.49 -0.59 20.27
CA ARG A 167 -18.32 0.60 20.29
C ARG A 167 -17.62 1.66 19.44
N PRO A 168 -17.68 1.53 18.11
CA PRO A 168 -17.02 2.46 17.20
C PRO A 168 -17.61 3.86 17.36
N VAL A 169 -16.73 4.85 17.41
CA VAL A 169 -17.04 6.28 17.51
C VAL A 169 -16.57 6.93 16.21
N LEU A 170 -17.43 7.74 15.59
CA LEU A 170 -17.07 8.49 14.39
C LEU A 170 -16.47 9.83 14.79
N LEU A 171 -15.24 10.07 14.35
CA LEU A 171 -14.55 11.34 14.57
C LEU A 171 -14.61 12.20 13.32
N LEU A 172 -14.95 13.48 13.48
CA LEU A 172 -14.87 14.48 12.42
C LEU A 172 -13.74 15.50 12.68
N PRO A 173 -13.05 15.96 11.62
CA PRO A 173 -11.98 16.94 11.73
C PRO A 173 -12.55 18.33 12.01
N SER A 174 -12.52 18.81 13.26
CA SER A 174 -13.14 20.09 13.62
C SER A 174 -12.53 21.29 12.87
N ARG A 175 -11.23 21.22 12.55
CA ARG A 175 -10.50 22.29 11.83
C ARG A 175 -10.86 22.36 10.35
N ARG A 176 -11.12 21.22 9.70
CA ARG A 176 -11.47 21.17 8.27
C ARG A 176 -12.96 21.16 8.02
N LEU A 177 -13.80 20.93 9.04
CA LEU A 177 -15.24 20.77 8.86
C LEU A 177 -15.88 21.94 8.09
N ALA A 178 -15.47 23.18 8.38
CA ALA A 178 -15.96 24.37 7.67
C ALA A 178 -15.47 24.52 6.22
N SER A 179 -14.39 23.83 5.85
CA SER A 179 -13.80 23.86 4.50
C SER A 179 -14.25 22.71 3.60
N ILE A 180 -14.84 21.67 4.19
CA ILE A 180 -15.35 20.51 3.46
C ILE A 180 -16.78 20.85 3.00
N SER A 181 -17.06 20.69 1.71
CA SER A 181 -18.41 20.91 1.20
C SER A 181 -19.38 19.83 1.70
N ASP A 182 -20.69 20.13 1.72
CA ASP A 182 -21.70 19.19 2.20
C ASP A 182 -21.72 17.85 1.44
N ASP A 183 -21.40 17.88 0.14
CA ASP A 183 -21.31 16.67 -0.70
C ASP A 183 -20.06 15.86 -0.38
N GLU A 184 -18.93 16.53 -0.13
CA GLU A 184 -17.68 15.88 0.28
C GLU A 184 -17.80 15.24 1.67
N LEU A 185 -18.48 15.93 2.59
CA LEU A 185 -18.74 15.42 3.93
C LEU A 185 -19.65 14.19 3.87
N ASP A 186 -20.73 14.25 3.07
CA ASP A 186 -21.67 13.15 2.88
C ASP A 186 -20.98 11.91 2.29
N MET A 187 -20.12 12.09 1.28
CA MET A 187 -19.31 11.02 0.72
C MET A 187 -18.32 10.41 1.74
N ALA A 188 -17.68 11.25 2.57
CA ALA A 188 -16.76 10.79 3.60
C ALA A 188 -17.49 10.04 4.73
N LEU A 189 -18.63 10.55 5.19
CA LEU A 189 -19.47 9.88 6.19
C LEU A 189 -20.00 8.55 5.65
N THR A 190 -20.45 8.51 4.39
CA THR A 190 -20.90 7.29 3.72
C THR A 190 -19.80 6.24 3.69
N HIS A 191 -18.55 6.64 3.40
CA HIS A 191 -17.40 5.74 3.45
C HIS A 191 -17.21 5.11 4.85
N GLU A 192 -17.25 5.91 5.91
CA GLU A 192 -17.15 5.42 7.28
C GLU A 192 -18.34 4.54 7.68
N LEU A 193 -19.58 4.91 7.33
CA LEU A 193 -20.76 4.09 7.60
C LEU A 193 -20.69 2.73 6.87
N VAL A 194 -20.10 2.68 5.67
CA VAL A 194 -19.84 1.43 4.97
C VAL A 194 -18.84 0.55 5.73
N HIS A 195 -17.77 1.11 6.31
CA HIS A 195 -16.86 0.35 7.18
C HIS A 195 -17.60 -0.24 8.38
N LEU A 196 -18.46 0.55 9.02
CA LEU A 196 -19.24 0.12 10.16
C LEU A 196 -20.19 -1.03 9.79
N ARG A 197 -20.95 -0.87 8.69
CA ARG A 197 -21.88 -1.87 8.17
C ARG A 197 -21.17 -3.17 7.80
N ARG A 198 -19.98 -3.09 7.21
CA ARG A 198 -19.16 -4.24 6.83
C ARG A 198 -18.40 -4.86 8.01
N GLN A 199 -18.43 -4.23 9.18
CA GLN A 199 -17.70 -4.65 10.38
C GLN A 199 -16.19 -4.76 10.14
N ASP A 200 -15.65 -3.88 9.29
CA ASP A 200 -14.26 -3.93 8.83
C ASP A 200 -13.23 -3.83 9.98
N LEU A 201 -13.62 -3.18 11.09
CA LEU A 201 -12.83 -3.10 12.33
C LEU A 201 -12.65 -4.48 12.98
N LEU A 202 -13.69 -5.32 12.98
CA LEU A 202 -13.65 -6.67 13.53
C LEU A 202 -12.89 -7.62 12.59
N TRP A 203 -13.19 -7.58 11.29
CA TRP A 203 -12.53 -8.45 10.32
C TRP A 203 -11.03 -8.19 10.20
N GLY A 204 -10.59 -6.96 10.47
CA GLY A 204 -9.17 -6.59 10.50
C GLY A 204 -8.36 -7.21 11.65
N LEU A 205 -9.01 -7.76 12.69
CA LEU A 205 -8.30 -8.41 13.79
C LEU A 205 -7.57 -9.68 13.37
N LEU A 206 -8.15 -10.47 12.48
CA LEU A 206 -7.58 -11.77 12.10
C LEU A 206 -6.29 -11.63 11.27
N PRO A 207 -6.23 -10.80 10.20
CA PRO A 207 -4.97 -10.51 9.51
C PRO A 207 -3.93 -9.87 10.43
N ALA A 208 -4.35 -9.01 11.36
CA ALA A 208 -3.46 -8.45 12.37
C ALA A 208 -2.88 -9.55 13.26
N LEU A 209 -3.72 -10.46 13.80
CA LEU A 209 -3.28 -11.59 14.62
C LEU A 209 -2.29 -12.49 13.87
N ALA A 210 -2.57 -12.83 12.61
CA ALA A 210 -1.66 -13.59 11.76
C ALA A 210 -0.30 -12.89 11.63
N GLN A 211 -0.30 -11.57 11.39
CA GLN A 211 0.92 -10.76 11.32
C GLN A 211 1.70 -10.74 12.66
N HIS A 212 1.02 -10.78 13.82
CA HIS A 212 1.69 -10.83 15.12
C HIS A 212 2.33 -12.19 15.38
N LEU A 213 1.60 -13.28 15.11
CA LEU A 213 2.07 -14.65 15.31
C LEU A 213 3.23 -15.00 14.37
N PHE A 214 3.21 -14.45 13.16
CA PHE A 214 4.22 -14.65 12.12
C PHE A 214 4.95 -13.34 11.81
N PHE A 215 5.33 -12.58 12.84
CA PHE A 215 6.01 -11.27 12.70
C PHE A 215 7.30 -11.34 11.86
N PHE A 216 7.93 -12.51 11.77
CA PHE A 216 9.13 -12.77 10.98
C PHE A 216 8.84 -13.07 9.49
N HIS A 217 7.57 -13.27 9.10
CA HIS A 217 7.19 -13.80 7.78
C HIS A 217 6.77 -12.70 6.79
N PRO A 218 7.66 -12.23 5.88
CA PRO A 218 7.41 -11.05 5.05
C PRO A 218 6.17 -11.17 4.15
N LEU A 219 5.84 -12.37 3.66
CA LEU A 219 4.66 -12.56 2.81
C LEU A 219 3.33 -12.44 3.57
N LEU A 220 3.31 -12.67 4.89
CA LEU A 220 2.11 -12.45 5.69
C LEU A 220 1.91 -10.97 5.99
N HIS A 221 3.00 -10.20 6.15
CA HIS A 221 2.94 -8.73 6.15
C HIS A 221 2.42 -8.19 4.82
N LEU A 222 2.86 -8.77 3.70
CA LEU A 222 2.33 -8.42 2.38
C LEU A 222 0.83 -8.73 2.30
N ALA A 223 0.40 -9.94 2.70
CA ALA A 223 -1.02 -10.31 2.69
C ALA A 223 -1.88 -9.38 3.56
N ALA A 224 -1.42 -9.00 4.76
CA ALA A 224 -2.12 -8.05 5.61
C ALA A 224 -2.22 -6.65 4.97
N ARG A 225 -1.17 -6.19 4.29
CA ARG A 225 -1.18 -4.93 3.53
C ARG A 225 -2.13 -4.98 2.33
N GLU A 226 -2.12 -6.07 1.58
CA GLU A 226 -3.01 -6.29 0.44
C GLU A 226 -4.47 -6.38 0.86
N TYR A 227 -4.76 -7.07 1.98
CA TYR A 227 -6.06 -7.07 2.63
C TYR A 227 -6.52 -5.65 2.97
N ALA A 228 -5.67 -4.84 3.62
CA ALA A 228 -6.01 -3.46 3.96
C ALA A 228 -6.36 -2.64 2.72
N ILE A 229 -5.55 -2.70 1.65
CA ILE A 229 -5.82 -1.98 0.39
C ILE A 229 -7.14 -2.45 -0.24
N ALA A 230 -7.37 -3.76 -0.32
CA ALA A 230 -8.59 -4.31 -0.92
C ALA A 230 -9.84 -3.98 -0.09
N ARG A 231 -9.72 -3.90 1.24
CA ARG A 231 -10.78 -3.50 2.15
C ARG A 231 -11.22 -2.06 1.91
N GLU A 232 -10.26 -1.12 1.84
CA GLU A 232 -10.51 0.29 1.51
C GLU A 232 -11.13 0.43 0.11
N ALA A 233 -10.57 -0.24 -0.90
CA ALA A 233 -11.10 -0.22 -2.26
C ALA A 233 -12.52 -0.80 -2.37
N ALA A 234 -12.86 -1.78 -1.53
CA ALA A 234 -14.21 -2.32 -1.46
C ALA A 234 -15.20 -1.35 -0.78
N CYS A 235 -14.73 -0.49 0.13
CA CYS A 235 -15.53 0.60 0.67
C CYS A 235 -15.74 1.66 -0.40
N ASP A 236 -14.67 2.10 -1.06
CA ASP A 236 -14.72 3.07 -2.15
C ASP A 236 -15.72 2.65 -3.24
N ALA A 237 -15.65 1.39 -3.67
CA ALA A 237 -16.56 0.84 -4.66
C ALA A 237 -18.03 0.84 -4.20
N ALA A 238 -18.29 0.64 -2.91
CA ALA A 238 -19.64 0.67 -2.35
C ALA A 238 -20.20 2.09 -2.24
N VAL A 239 -19.37 3.09 -1.96
CA VAL A 239 -19.78 4.51 -1.96
C VAL A 239 -20.27 4.92 -3.36
N VAL A 240 -19.54 4.52 -4.40
CA VAL A 240 -19.84 4.94 -5.78
C VAL A 240 -20.80 4.02 -6.55
N ALA A 241 -21.28 2.94 -5.93
CA ALA A 241 -22.07 1.90 -6.59
C ALA A 241 -23.41 2.41 -7.20
N GLY A 242 -23.88 3.60 -6.80
CA GLY A 242 -25.14 4.18 -7.26
C GLY A 242 -25.06 5.21 -8.40
N HIS A 243 -23.93 5.89 -8.64
CA HIS A 243 -23.88 7.03 -9.57
C HIS A 243 -22.51 7.22 -10.25
N VAL A 244 -22.48 7.36 -11.58
CA VAL A 244 -21.23 7.55 -12.34
C VAL A 244 -20.58 8.92 -12.10
N ARG A 245 -21.38 10.00 -11.97
CA ARG A 245 -20.89 11.34 -11.63
C ARG A 245 -20.21 11.38 -10.25
N CYS A 246 -20.73 10.60 -9.29
CA CYS A 246 -20.18 10.45 -7.95
C CYS A 246 -18.74 9.90 -7.94
N ARG A 247 -18.29 9.15 -8.96
CA ARG A 247 -16.92 8.59 -8.98
C ARG A 247 -15.81 9.63 -9.10
N HIS A 248 -16.00 10.65 -9.93
CA HIS A 248 -14.98 11.67 -10.16
C HIS A 248 -14.85 12.57 -8.93
N ASP A 249 -15.97 13.03 -8.40
CA ASP A 249 -16.02 13.90 -7.22
C ASP A 249 -15.51 13.15 -5.98
N TYR A 250 -15.85 11.87 -5.84
CA TYR A 250 -15.28 11.00 -4.82
C TYR A 250 -13.77 10.82 -4.98
N GLY A 251 -13.28 10.61 -6.21
CA GLY A 251 -11.84 10.53 -6.47
C GLY A 251 -11.09 11.81 -6.09
N ARG A 252 -11.68 13.00 -6.35
CA ARG A 252 -11.14 14.29 -5.91
C ARG A 252 -11.12 14.41 -4.40
N LEU A 253 -12.19 13.99 -3.72
CA LEU A 253 -12.26 13.94 -2.26
C LEU A 253 -11.16 13.05 -1.68
N LEU A 254 -10.93 11.87 -2.24
CA LEU A 254 -9.85 10.98 -1.78
C LEU A 254 -8.46 11.64 -1.90
N VAL A 255 -8.26 12.47 -2.92
CA VAL A 255 -7.02 13.24 -3.09
C VAL A 255 -6.94 14.42 -2.10
N SER A 256 -8.04 15.12 -1.84
CA SER A 256 -8.08 16.27 -0.92
C SER A 256 -7.93 15.87 0.56
N LEU A 257 -8.48 14.71 0.94
CA LEU A 257 -8.27 14.10 2.26
C LEU A 257 -6.83 13.58 2.43
N GLY A 258 -6.13 13.28 1.32
CA GLY A 258 -4.71 13.00 1.30
C GLY A 258 -4.30 11.66 1.96
N VAL A 259 -3.00 11.57 2.26
CA VAL A 259 -2.40 10.42 2.95
C VAL A 259 -2.42 10.71 4.45
N SER A 260 -3.22 9.98 5.21
CA SER A 260 -3.21 10.02 6.68
C SER A 260 -2.37 8.87 7.22
N ALA A 261 -1.76 9.05 8.39
CA ALA A 261 -0.89 8.05 9.00
C ALA A 261 -1.62 6.71 9.21
N ALA A 262 -0.86 5.61 9.08
CA ALA A 262 -1.37 4.26 8.91
C ALA A 262 -2.34 3.79 10.00
N PRO A 263 -3.39 3.01 9.63
CA PRO A 263 -4.31 2.45 10.59
C PRO A 263 -3.58 1.44 11.49
N VAL A 264 -3.72 1.62 12.79
CA VAL A 264 -3.41 0.58 13.78
C VAL A 264 -4.68 -0.23 14.03
N ALA A 265 -4.56 -1.46 14.55
CA ALA A 265 -5.70 -2.33 14.83
C ALA A 265 -6.83 -1.57 15.58
N GLY A 266 -8.03 -1.52 14.99
CA GLY A 266 -9.19 -0.82 15.54
C GLY A 266 -9.38 0.64 15.10
N VAL A 267 -8.67 1.08 14.05
CA VAL A 267 -8.86 2.40 13.40
C VAL A 267 -9.16 2.19 11.90
N SER A 268 -10.24 2.77 11.38
CA SER A 268 -10.34 3.07 9.94
C SER A 268 -9.66 4.42 9.73
N SER A 269 -8.62 4.44 8.90
CA SER A 269 -7.90 5.66 8.55
C SER A 269 -7.63 5.64 7.06
N ALA A 270 -7.59 6.84 6.48
CA ALA A 270 -7.21 7.06 5.10
C ALA A 270 -5.88 6.38 4.74
N SER A 271 -5.67 6.22 3.43
CA SER A 271 -4.56 5.48 2.82
C SER A 271 -3.22 5.77 3.50
N PRO A 272 -2.49 4.76 4.02
CA PRO A 272 -1.22 4.95 4.74
C PRO A 272 -0.07 5.48 3.87
N SER A 273 -0.24 5.50 2.55
CA SER A 273 0.77 5.94 1.59
C SER A 273 0.17 6.47 0.27
N PHE A 274 0.94 7.27 -0.47
CA PHE A 274 0.58 7.71 -1.82
C PHE A 274 0.34 6.53 -2.78
N LEU A 275 1.14 5.46 -2.66
CA LEU A 275 0.97 4.25 -3.46
C LEU A 275 -0.35 3.54 -3.20
N SER A 276 -0.82 3.49 -1.93
CA SER A 276 -2.15 2.95 -1.61
C SER A 276 -3.27 3.82 -2.18
N LEU A 277 -3.13 5.14 -2.11
CA LEU A 277 -4.12 6.07 -2.69
C LEU A 277 -4.21 5.90 -4.22
N LYS A 278 -3.07 5.88 -4.93
CA LYS A 278 -3.02 5.62 -6.37
C LYS A 278 -3.71 4.31 -6.73
N ARG A 279 -3.44 3.24 -5.97
CA ARG A 279 -4.03 1.92 -6.24
C ARG A 279 -5.54 1.90 -6.01
N ARG A 280 -6.02 2.56 -4.96
CA ARG A 280 -7.47 2.75 -4.72
C ARG A 280 -8.14 3.49 -5.87
N LEU A 281 -7.55 4.60 -6.34
CA LEU A 281 -8.06 5.36 -7.49
C LEU A 281 -8.13 4.51 -8.77
N ILE A 282 -7.11 3.68 -9.05
CA ILE A 282 -7.12 2.75 -10.19
C ILE A 282 -8.24 1.69 -10.03
N MET A 283 -8.42 1.14 -8.83
CA MET A 283 -9.48 0.16 -8.56
C MET A 283 -10.88 0.79 -8.67
N LEU A 284 -11.02 2.06 -8.28
CA LEU A 284 -12.26 2.82 -8.38
C LEU A 284 -12.74 3.04 -9.83
N GLN A 285 -11.80 3.07 -10.79
CA GLN A 285 -12.14 3.18 -12.21
C GLN A 285 -12.82 1.93 -12.76
N ASN A 286 -12.63 0.77 -12.13
CA ASN A 286 -13.07 -0.54 -12.63
C ASN A 286 -14.04 -1.24 -11.66
N THR A 287 -15.23 -0.66 -11.45
CA THR A 287 -16.27 -1.22 -10.57
C THR A 287 -17.17 -2.26 -11.24
N ASN A 288 -16.98 -2.52 -12.54
CA ASN A 288 -17.77 -3.52 -13.28
C ASN A 288 -17.36 -4.94 -12.85
N ALA A 289 -18.18 -5.55 -11.99
CA ALA A 289 -17.96 -6.91 -11.49
C ALA A 289 -18.33 -7.97 -12.53
N THR A 290 -17.58 -9.07 -12.57
CA THR A 290 -17.99 -10.32 -13.24
C THR A 290 -18.54 -11.30 -12.18
N PRO A 291 -19.87 -11.43 -12.01
CA PRO A 291 -20.46 -12.03 -10.80
C PRO A 291 -20.20 -13.53 -10.58
N GLY A 292 -19.70 -14.28 -11.57
CA GLY A 292 -19.50 -15.73 -11.43
C GLY A 292 -18.10 -16.20 -10.98
N TRP A 293 -17.04 -15.52 -11.41
CA TRP A 293 -15.67 -16.00 -11.20
C TRP A 293 -15.13 -15.71 -9.80
N GLY A 294 -15.55 -14.60 -9.19
CA GLY A 294 -15.14 -14.23 -7.84
C GLY A 294 -15.59 -15.25 -6.78
N ALA A 295 -16.85 -15.69 -6.86
CA ALA A 295 -17.37 -16.72 -5.95
C ALA A 295 -16.65 -18.06 -6.12
N ARG A 296 -16.36 -18.48 -7.36
CA ARG A 296 -15.62 -19.72 -7.65
C ARG A 296 -14.19 -19.66 -7.13
N ALA A 297 -13.51 -18.53 -7.28
CA ALA A 297 -12.16 -18.33 -6.76
C ALA A 297 -12.14 -18.41 -5.22
N LEU A 298 -13.11 -17.79 -4.54
CA LEU A 298 -13.23 -17.87 -3.08
C LEU A 298 -13.45 -19.30 -2.60
N VAL A 299 -14.37 -20.04 -3.24
CA VAL A 299 -14.64 -21.44 -2.89
C VAL A 299 -13.40 -22.30 -3.11
N ALA A 300 -12.71 -22.16 -4.25
CA ALA A 300 -11.50 -22.92 -4.54
C ALA A 300 -10.39 -22.66 -3.50
N VAL A 301 -10.15 -21.40 -3.16
CA VAL A 301 -9.14 -21.02 -2.15
C VAL A 301 -9.54 -21.48 -0.75
N ALA A 302 -10.82 -21.40 -0.38
CA ALA A 302 -11.32 -21.89 0.90
C ALA A 302 -11.12 -23.41 1.05
N VAL A 303 -11.47 -24.18 0.01
CA VAL A 303 -11.41 -25.66 0.04
C VAL A 303 -9.98 -26.17 -0.03
N LEU A 304 -9.15 -25.61 -0.93
CA LEU A 304 -7.82 -26.15 -1.23
C LEU A 304 -6.70 -25.47 -0.44
N GLY A 305 -6.92 -24.23 0.00
CA GLY A 305 -5.86 -23.38 0.54
C GLY A 305 -5.91 -23.18 2.05
N VAL A 306 -7.09 -23.16 2.67
CA VAL A 306 -7.23 -22.74 4.09
C VAL A 306 -6.97 -23.86 5.09
N ALA A 307 -7.27 -25.11 4.72
CA ALA A 307 -7.03 -26.25 5.61
C ALA A 307 -5.52 -26.50 5.78
N PRO A 308 -5.02 -26.77 7.00
CA PRO A 308 -3.63 -27.14 7.21
C PRO A 308 -3.37 -28.55 6.69
N LEU A 309 -3.04 -28.68 5.41
CA LEU A 309 -2.85 -29.97 4.74
C LEU A 309 -1.44 -30.52 4.95
N ARG A 310 -1.33 -31.76 5.43
CA ARG A 310 -0.06 -32.50 5.50
C ARG A 310 -0.12 -33.69 4.56
N LEU A 311 0.78 -33.73 3.57
CA LEU A 311 0.92 -34.90 2.70
C LEU A 311 1.64 -36.01 3.46
N VAL A 312 1.02 -37.18 3.52
CA VAL A 312 1.56 -38.39 4.17
C VAL A 312 1.62 -39.52 3.13
N ALA A 313 2.53 -40.48 3.32
CA ALA A 313 2.58 -41.68 2.50
C ALA A 313 1.38 -42.58 2.78
N MET A 314 0.87 -43.26 1.73
CA MET A 314 -0.18 -44.27 1.91
C MET A 314 0.30 -45.35 2.89
N PRO A 315 -0.55 -45.81 3.83
CA PRO A 315 -0.21 -46.93 4.69
C PRO A 315 0.11 -48.14 3.81
N ALA A 316 1.29 -48.73 4.02
CA ALA A 316 1.67 -49.93 3.30
C ALA A 316 0.61 -51.03 3.56
N PRO A 317 0.20 -51.79 2.52
CA PRO A 317 -0.65 -52.96 2.73
C PRO A 317 -0.02 -53.83 3.81
N LEU A 318 -0.79 -54.17 4.85
CA LEU A 318 -0.34 -55.13 5.85
C LEU A 318 0.12 -56.39 5.09
N PRO A 319 1.33 -56.92 5.37
CA PRO A 319 1.74 -58.17 4.78
C PRO A 319 0.66 -59.21 5.13
N SER A 320 0.05 -59.81 4.11
CA SER A 320 -0.77 -61.00 4.32
C SER A 320 0.08 -62.02 5.09
N PRO A 321 -0.50 -62.80 6.03
CA PRO A 321 0.22 -63.84 6.75
C PRO A 321 0.55 -64.99 5.78
N ALA A 322 1.46 -64.74 4.84
CA ALA A 322 2.01 -65.73 3.95
C ALA A 322 3.26 -66.30 4.62
N LEU A 323 3.09 -67.53 5.14
CA LEU A 323 4.09 -68.56 5.40
C LEU A 323 5.52 -68.04 5.66
N GLN A 324 5.89 -67.99 6.94
CA GLN A 324 7.31 -67.86 7.31
C GLN A 324 8.08 -69.05 6.70
N PRO A 325 9.15 -68.83 5.92
CA PRO A 325 10.01 -69.93 5.50
C PRO A 325 10.67 -70.52 6.75
N ILE A 326 10.48 -71.82 6.94
CA ILE A 326 11.22 -72.58 7.95
C ILE A 326 12.70 -72.47 7.57
N VAL A 327 13.44 -71.65 8.30
CA VAL A 327 14.90 -71.66 8.27
C VAL A 327 15.31 -72.95 8.97
N VAL A 328 15.65 -73.97 8.18
CA VAL A 328 16.38 -75.14 8.69
C VAL A 328 17.76 -74.63 9.09
N THR A 329 17.97 -74.38 10.38
CA THR A 329 19.30 -74.15 10.92
C THR A 329 20.10 -75.44 10.74
N ALA A 330 20.97 -75.48 9.73
CA ALA A 330 22.00 -76.50 9.64
C ALA A 330 22.85 -76.42 10.92
N SER A 331 22.93 -77.55 11.63
CA SER A 331 23.65 -77.70 12.89
C SER A 331 25.14 -77.37 12.70
N ALA A 332 25.67 -76.56 13.61
CA ALA A 332 27.05 -76.10 13.60
C ALA A 332 28.03 -77.27 13.67
N ALA A 333 28.92 -77.38 12.68
CA ALA A 333 30.12 -78.22 12.77
C ALA A 333 31.20 -77.50 13.61
N PRO A 334 31.91 -78.22 14.50
CA PRO A 334 32.80 -77.61 15.49
C PRO A 334 34.11 -77.11 14.87
N ALA A 335 34.58 -75.98 15.39
CA ALA A 335 35.87 -75.38 15.07
C ALA A 335 37.03 -76.25 15.58
N MET A 336 38.08 -76.38 14.75
CA MET A 336 39.41 -76.77 15.20
C MET A 336 40.35 -75.55 15.12
N PRO A 337 41.15 -75.29 16.17
CA PRO A 337 42.15 -74.22 16.17
C PRO A 337 43.41 -74.71 15.46
N HIS A 338 44.29 -73.83 15.00
CA HIS A 338 45.76 -73.96 15.03
C HIS A 338 46.36 -72.62 14.56
N GLY A 339 47.14 -71.98 15.42
CA GLY A 339 47.91 -70.80 15.09
C GLY A 339 49.34 -71.16 14.71
N MET A 340 50.00 -70.31 13.91
CA MET A 340 51.41 -69.94 14.08
C MET A 340 51.77 -68.68 13.26
N ARG A 341 51.99 -67.60 14.01
CA ARG A 341 53.05 -66.57 13.96
C ARG A 341 53.87 -66.25 12.68
N ARG A 342 53.96 -64.91 12.47
CA ARG A 342 55.10 -64.02 12.11
C ARG A 342 55.55 -63.91 10.65
N ALA A 343 55.56 -62.68 10.14
CA ALA A 343 56.81 -61.97 9.82
C ALA A 343 56.55 -60.45 9.71
N ASP A 344 57.39 -59.68 10.39
CA ASP A 344 57.55 -58.24 10.29
C ASP A 344 58.12 -57.85 8.92
N GLY A 345 57.74 -56.69 8.40
CA GLY A 345 58.28 -56.12 7.15
C GLY A 345 57.89 -54.65 7.04
N ALA A 346 58.76 -53.79 7.53
CA ALA A 346 58.69 -52.34 7.40
C ALA A 346 59.05 -51.91 5.96
N GLU A 347 58.35 -50.93 5.40
CA GLU A 347 59.03 -49.87 4.64
C GLU A 347 58.21 -48.58 4.61
N GLN A 348 58.76 -47.56 5.28
CA GLN A 348 58.34 -46.17 5.21
C GLN A 348 59.11 -45.51 4.06
N LEU A 349 58.41 -44.83 3.15
CA LEU A 349 59.05 -43.93 2.20
C LEU A 349 58.97 -42.49 2.71
N HIS A 350 60.17 -41.93 2.91
CA HIS A 350 60.48 -40.58 3.34
C HIS A 350 60.93 -39.78 2.11
N VAL A 351 60.37 -38.60 1.85
CA VAL A 351 61.04 -37.55 1.07
C VAL A 351 60.78 -36.19 1.73
N GLN A 352 61.85 -35.39 1.74
CA GLN A 352 62.22 -34.28 2.62
C GLN A 352 61.83 -32.89 2.06
N ALA A 353 61.70 -31.89 2.95
CA ALA A 353 61.37 -30.47 2.69
C ALA A 353 62.61 -29.63 2.26
N ALA A 354 62.56 -28.55 1.46
CA ALA A 354 62.21 -27.11 1.69
C ALA A 354 63.13 -26.27 0.73
N PRO A 355 62.93 -24.96 0.36
CA PRO A 355 62.55 -23.83 1.22
C PRO A 355 61.61 -22.75 0.57
N ALA A 356 61.47 -21.62 1.27
CA ALA A 356 60.33 -20.70 1.29
C ALA A 356 60.52 -19.33 0.60
N ALA A 357 59.35 -18.72 0.26
CA ALA A 357 58.94 -17.28 0.30
C ALA A 357 59.69 -16.24 -0.58
N PRO A 358 59.03 -15.19 -1.15
CA PRO A 358 58.15 -14.24 -0.44
C PRO A 358 56.87 -13.79 -1.18
N ALA A 359 56.17 -12.82 -0.57
CA ALA A 359 54.73 -12.59 -0.58
C ALA A 359 54.20 -11.36 -1.36
N MET A 360 52.89 -11.40 -1.66
CA MET A 360 51.89 -10.32 -1.88
C MET A 360 52.06 -9.37 -3.09
N PRO A 361 51.00 -8.69 -3.62
CA PRO A 361 49.70 -8.37 -3.00
C PRO A 361 48.43 -8.60 -3.86
N ALA A 362 47.31 -8.12 -3.30
CA ALA A 362 45.91 -8.40 -3.58
C ALA A 362 45.29 -7.76 -4.84
N ALA A 363 44.11 -8.30 -5.17
CA ALA A 363 43.22 -8.02 -6.29
C ALA A 363 42.46 -6.66 -6.19
N PRO A 364 41.83 -6.20 -7.30
CA PRO A 364 41.47 -4.80 -7.54
C PRO A 364 40.02 -4.44 -7.17
N ALA A 365 39.75 -3.13 -7.10
CA ALA A 365 38.42 -2.55 -7.15
C ALA A 365 38.35 -1.47 -8.26
N ALA A 366 37.21 -1.35 -8.92
CA ALA A 366 36.81 -0.32 -9.88
C ALA A 366 35.29 -0.10 -9.75
N PRO A 367 34.64 0.95 -10.32
CA PRO A 367 35.13 2.26 -10.79
C PRO A 367 34.24 3.45 -10.28
N ALA A 368 34.58 4.68 -10.67
CA ALA A 368 33.64 5.82 -10.73
C ALA A 368 33.90 6.66 -12.00
N ASN A 369 32.81 7.24 -12.52
CA ASN A 369 32.57 7.78 -13.88
C ASN A 369 33.09 9.20 -14.16
N GLY A 370 33.16 9.53 -15.47
CA GLY A 370 32.78 10.83 -16.07
C GLY A 370 33.94 11.70 -16.56
N VAL A 371 34.27 11.81 -17.86
CA VAL A 371 33.56 12.51 -18.98
C VAL A 371 33.55 14.04 -18.85
N LEU A 372 34.53 14.72 -19.50
CA LEU A 372 34.33 15.72 -20.57
C LEU A 372 35.66 16.42 -20.93
N ALA A 373 36.06 16.28 -22.19
CA ALA A 373 37.04 17.09 -22.89
C ALA A 373 36.31 17.93 -23.96
N GLY A 374 36.81 19.12 -24.29
CA GLY A 374 36.49 19.79 -25.56
C GLY A 374 36.48 21.32 -25.52
N VAL A 375 37.21 21.93 -26.46
CA VAL A 375 37.22 23.34 -26.89
C VAL A 375 38.21 24.27 -26.19
N LEU A 376 39.46 24.27 -26.67
CA LEU A 376 40.28 25.48 -26.88
C LEU A 376 41.39 25.11 -27.90
N ASP A 377 41.18 25.49 -29.16
CA ASP A 377 42.10 25.38 -30.31
C ASP A 377 42.86 26.70 -30.53
N ALA A 378 44.17 26.63 -30.82
CA ALA A 378 44.86 27.20 -32.01
C ALA A 378 46.38 27.47 -31.78
N PRO A 379 47.26 27.40 -32.82
CA PRO A 379 48.68 27.03 -32.67
C PRO A 379 49.74 28.11 -33.02
N ASP A 380 50.96 27.87 -32.50
CA ASP A 380 52.35 28.14 -32.95
C ASP A 380 52.74 29.35 -33.84
N ALA A 381 53.79 30.08 -33.41
CA ALA A 381 54.94 30.47 -34.26
C ALA A 381 56.11 31.03 -33.43
N GLN A 382 57.19 30.25 -33.29
CA GLN A 382 58.54 30.73 -32.98
C GLN A 382 59.32 30.87 -34.30
N ASP A 383 60.05 31.96 -34.49
CA ASP A 383 61.43 31.82 -34.98
C ASP A 383 62.34 33.04 -34.73
N SER A 384 63.61 32.69 -34.55
CA SER A 384 64.81 33.39 -34.09
C SER A 384 65.23 34.70 -34.78
N TRP A 385 65.91 35.60 -34.05
CA TRP A 385 67.08 36.37 -34.54
C TRP A 385 68.00 36.81 -33.38
N GLN A 386 69.27 36.40 -33.40
CA GLN A 386 70.37 36.92 -32.56
C GLN A 386 71.35 37.71 -33.43
N MET A 387 71.90 38.82 -32.92
CA MET A 387 73.05 39.52 -33.50
C MET A 387 73.81 40.31 -32.43
N ASP A 388 75.15 40.18 -32.48
CA ASP A 388 76.14 40.83 -31.62
C ASP A 388 76.68 42.14 -32.24
N ALA A 389 77.18 43.04 -31.39
CA ALA A 389 77.41 44.47 -31.68
C ALA A 389 78.88 44.85 -31.98
N THR A 390 79.09 45.91 -32.82
CA THR A 390 79.93 47.11 -32.52
C THR A 390 79.98 48.19 -33.65
N GLY A 391 79.63 49.47 -33.35
CA GLY A 391 80.15 50.76 -33.93
C GLY A 391 79.29 51.65 -34.91
N TRP A 392 78.98 52.93 -34.60
CA TRP A 392 78.25 53.96 -35.44
C TRP A 392 78.74 55.44 -35.21
N ASP A 393 78.65 56.37 -36.22
CA ASP A 393 79.15 57.79 -36.22
C ASP A 393 78.11 58.88 -36.66
N ALA A 394 78.40 60.19 -36.49
CA ALA A 394 77.51 61.34 -36.28
C ALA A 394 76.67 61.92 -37.46
N ASP A 395 77.05 61.79 -38.73
CA ASP A 395 76.30 62.37 -39.88
C ASP A 395 74.89 61.78 -40.06
N ALA A 396 74.66 60.58 -39.52
CA ALA A 396 73.35 59.96 -39.50
C ALA A 396 72.33 60.77 -38.68
N GLN A 397 72.78 61.56 -37.69
CA GLN A 397 71.87 62.29 -36.81
C GLN A 397 71.20 63.51 -37.46
N GLN A 398 71.84 64.20 -38.40
CA GLN A 398 71.29 65.44 -38.95
C GLN A 398 70.13 65.19 -39.91
N ARG A 399 70.23 64.20 -40.81
CA ARG A 399 69.18 63.87 -41.79
C ARG A 399 67.87 63.43 -41.13
N VAL A 400 67.97 62.81 -39.95
CA VAL A 400 66.80 62.41 -39.17
C VAL A 400 66.05 63.64 -38.67
N ARG A 401 66.73 64.73 -38.29
CA ARG A 401 66.07 65.94 -37.77
C ARG A 401 65.21 66.65 -38.82
N ASP A 402 65.75 66.89 -40.02
CA ASP A 402 65.01 67.65 -41.04
C ASP A 402 63.75 66.90 -41.52
N ALA A 403 63.82 65.56 -41.59
CA ALA A 403 62.67 64.72 -41.92
C ALA A 403 61.56 64.78 -40.86
N ILE A 404 61.93 64.95 -39.58
CA ILE A 404 60.98 65.08 -38.47
C ILE A 404 60.21 66.41 -38.56
N ASP A 405 60.87 67.51 -38.92
CA ASP A 405 60.24 68.83 -38.96
C ASP A 405 59.17 68.94 -40.06
N GLU A 406 59.42 68.37 -41.24
CA GLU A 406 58.44 68.36 -42.33
C GLU A 406 57.24 67.46 -42.02
N ALA A 407 57.50 66.29 -41.44
CA ALA A 407 56.43 65.41 -40.94
C ALA A 407 55.58 66.12 -39.88
N THR A 408 56.20 66.97 -39.05
CA THR A 408 55.49 67.72 -38.01
C THR A 408 54.57 68.80 -38.59
N ARG A 409 54.97 69.47 -39.68
CA ARG A 409 54.13 70.52 -40.31
C ARG A 409 52.91 69.94 -41.03
N SER A 410 53.09 68.86 -41.78
CA SER A 410 51.98 68.18 -42.46
C SER A 410 50.97 67.60 -41.47
N ALA A 411 51.44 67.03 -40.36
CA ALA A 411 50.57 66.53 -39.29
C ALA A 411 49.70 67.64 -38.67
N LYS A 412 50.25 68.84 -38.42
CA LYS A 412 49.47 69.96 -37.86
C LYS A 412 48.38 70.48 -38.79
N ALA A 413 48.62 70.50 -40.11
CA ALA A 413 47.60 70.94 -41.07
C ALA A 413 46.41 69.96 -41.12
N ALA A 414 46.69 68.66 -41.13
CA ALA A 414 45.66 67.61 -41.09
C ALA A 414 44.84 67.64 -39.80
N GLU A 415 45.46 67.99 -38.66
CA GLU A 415 44.76 68.11 -37.36
C GLU A 415 43.70 69.22 -37.37
N VAL A 416 43.99 70.37 -37.98
CA VAL A 416 43.04 71.51 -38.04
C VAL A 416 41.81 71.15 -38.88
N GLU A 417 42.00 70.48 -40.01
CA GLU A 417 40.90 70.04 -40.88
C GLU A 417 40.04 68.96 -40.20
N ALA A 418 40.68 67.99 -39.53
CA ALA A 418 39.99 66.96 -38.77
C ALA A 418 39.14 67.54 -37.62
N ARG A 419 39.64 68.58 -36.92
CA ARG A 419 38.88 69.27 -35.86
C ARG A 419 37.66 70.02 -36.40
N ALA A 420 37.77 70.67 -37.55
CA ALA A 420 36.64 71.38 -38.17
C ALA A 420 35.53 70.40 -38.59
N ALA A 421 35.90 69.26 -39.20
CA ALA A 421 34.95 68.21 -39.56
C ALA A 421 34.28 67.57 -38.33
N ALA A 422 35.03 67.37 -37.24
CA ALA A 422 34.50 66.83 -35.99
C ALA A 422 33.45 67.76 -35.35
N GLN A 423 33.66 69.09 -35.37
CA GLN A 423 32.71 70.03 -34.78
C GLN A 423 31.37 70.05 -35.53
N GLN A 424 31.40 70.02 -36.86
CA GLN A 424 30.16 69.97 -37.67
C GLN A 424 29.33 68.70 -37.43
N ALA A 425 29.99 67.56 -37.15
CA ALA A 425 29.31 66.31 -36.82
C ALA A 425 28.64 66.35 -35.43
N ILE A 426 29.22 67.08 -34.47
CA ILE A 426 28.65 67.26 -33.12
C ILE A 426 27.38 68.11 -33.20
N ASP A 427 27.41 69.24 -33.89
CA ASP A 427 26.25 70.15 -33.99
C ASP A 427 25.03 69.48 -34.67
N ALA A 428 25.27 68.64 -35.69
CA ALA A 428 24.21 67.87 -36.36
C ALA A 428 23.62 66.75 -35.49
N SER A 429 24.42 66.19 -34.57
CA SER A 429 23.98 65.20 -33.58
C SER A 429 23.09 65.82 -32.51
N ASP A 430 23.40 67.03 -32.07
CA ASP A 430 22.64 67.74 -31.03
C ASP A 430 21.22 68.11 -31.48
N LEU A 431 21.05 68.54 -32.74
CA LEU A 431 19.71 68.83 -33.30
C LEU A 431 18.83 67.57 -33.38
N HIS A 432 19.39 66.44 -33.80
CA HIS A 432 18.69 65.15 -33.82
C HIS A 432 18.39 64.59 -32.43
N ALA A 433 19.16 64.99 -31.41
CA ALA A 433 18.88 64.65 -30.02
C ALA A 433 17.68 65.45 -29.49
N GLN A 434 17.60 66.75 -29.80
CA GLN A 434 16.48 67.61 -29.38
C GLN A 434 15.14 67.17 -29.99
N MET A 435 15.08 66.90 -31.30
CA MET A 435 13.83 66.45 -31.94
C MET A 435 13.31 65.12 -31.36
N ARG A 436 14.22 64.18 -31.07
CA ARG A 436 13.84 62.91 -30.42
C ARG A 436 13.32 63.12 -29.01
N GLN A 437 13.80 64.14 -28.30
CA GLN A 437 13.34 64.46 -26.96
C GLN A 437 11.91 65.03 -26.97
N ASP A 438 11.59 65.89 -27.94
CA ASP A 438 10.24 66.43 -28.12
C ASP A 438 9.23 65.35 -28.51
N GLU A 439 9.60 64.41 -29.40
CA GLU A 439 8.76 63.25 -29.75
C GLU A 439 8.51 62.34 -28.54
N LEU A 440 9.52 62.14 -27.70
CA LEU A 440 9.40 61.34 -26.48
C LEU A 440 8.46 62.00 -25.47
N GLN A 441 8.53 63.32 -25.34
CA GLN A 441 7.65 64.09 -24.46
C GLN A 441 6.18 64.01 -24.92
N ALA A 442 5.93 64.19 -26.23
CA ALA A 442 4.59 64.04 -26.79
C ALA A 442 4.01 62.62 -26.62
N ALA A 443 4.86 61.60 -26.76
CA ALA A 443 4.46 60.21 -26.51
C ALA A 443 4.14 59.94 -25.03
N GLN A 444 4.87 60.56 -24.09
CA GLN A 444 4.60 60.46 -22.65
C GLN A 444 3.26 61.12 -22.28
N ASP A 445 2.97 62.28 -22.85
CA ASP A 445 1.71 62.99 -22.60
C ASP A 445 0.50 62.21 -23.13
N ALA A 446 0.63 61.60 -24.32
CA ALA A 446 -0.40 60.73 -24.88
C ALA A 446 -0.63 59.47 -24.02
N LEU A 447 0.44 58.87 -23.48
CA LEU A 447 0.35 57.75 -22.53
C LEU A 447 -0.32 58.14 -21.21
N ALA A 448 -0.07 59.35 -20.71
CA ALA A 448 -0.71 59.86 -19.49
C ALA A 448 -2.22 60.01 -19.67
N GLN A 449 -2.67 60.58 -20.80
CA GLN A 449 -4.10 60.71 -21.13
C GLN A 449 -4.77 59.34 -21.31
N ALA A 450 -4.12 58.40 -22.00
CA ALA A 450 -4.63 57.05 -22.16
C ALA A 450 -4.77 56.32 -20.81
N ARG A 451 -3.84 56.57 -19.87
CA ARG A 451 -3.88 56.00 -18.51
C ARG A 451 -5.02 56.57 -17.69
N GLU A 452 -5.27 57.88 -17.76
CA GLU A 452 -6.39 58.53 -17.05
C GLU A 452 -7.76 58.01 -17.57
N GLN A 453 -7.88 57.79 -18.88
CA GLN A 453 -9.06 57.15 -19.46
C GLN A 453 -9.23 55.70 -18.98
N LEU A 454 -8.13 54.93 -18.91
CA LEU A 454 -8.16 53.56 -18.41
C LEU A 454 -8.55 53.50 -16.92
N ASP A 455 -8.02 54.42 -16.12
CA ASP A 455 -8.32 54.55 -14.68
C ASP A 455 -9.78 54.95 -14.45
N SER A 456 -10.40 55.71 -15.35
CA SER A 456 -11.82 56.08 -15.28
C SER A 456 -12.78 54.91 -15.54
N LEU A 457 -12.36 53.93 -16.36
CA LEU A 457 -13.12 52.70 -16.66
C LEU A 457 -12.86 51.57 -15.64
N GLY A 458 -11.75 51.63 -14.92
CA GLY A 458 -11.38 50.70 -13.85
C GLY A 458 -12.45 50.49 -12.77
N PRO A 459 -13.04 51.54 -12.16
CA PRO A 459 -14.02 51.39 -11.09
C PRO A 459 -15.34 50.75 -11.56
N GLU A 460 -15.83 51.09 -12.75
CA GLU A 460 -17.05 50.48 -13.30
C GLU A 460 -16.86 49.00 -13.65
N LEU A 461 -15.68 48.64 -14.19
CA LEU A 461 -15.35 47.24 -14.50
C LEU A 461 -15.19 46.39 -13.22
N GLU A 462 -14.53 46.92 -12.20
CA GLU A 462 -14.40 46.21 -10.92
C GLU A 462 -15.75 46.10 -10.20
N GLN A 463 -16.63 47.09 -10.30
CA GLN A 463 -17.98 46.99 -9.75
C GLN A 463 -18.83 45.95 -10.49
N ALA A 464 -18.83 45.96 -11.82
CA ALA A 464 -19.53 44.94 -12.63
C ALA A 464 -19.01 43.52 -12.36
N LYS A 465 -17.70 43.37 -12.12
CA LYS A 465 -17.07 42.11 -11.73
C LYS A 465 -17.49 41.66 -10.33
N GLN A 466 -17.58 42.59 -9.37
CA GLN A 466 -18.08 42.29 -8.02
C GLN A 466 -19.55 41.85 -8.06
N ASP A 467 -20.39 42.54 -8.82
CA ASP A 467 -21.81 42.21 -8.99
C ASP A 467 -21.99 40.85 -9.66
N ALA A 468 -21.22 40.56 -10.72
CA ALA A 468 -21.21 39.24 -11.34
C ALA A 468 -20.74 38.13 -10.38
N GLN A 469 -19.73 38.40 -9.55
CA GLN A 469 -19.27 37.47 -8.51
C GLN A 469 -20.31 37.26 -7.40
N GLN A 470 -21.10 38.28 -7.07
CA GLN A 470 -22.20 38.20 -6.12
C GLN A 470 -23.31 37.30 -6.68
N GLN A 471 -23.74 37.55 -7.92
CA GLN A 471 -24.76 36.74 -8.59
C GLN A 471 -24.35 35.27 -8.74
N VAL A 472 -23.09 35.00 -9.07
CA VAL A 472 -22.57 33.62 -9.12
C VAL A 472 -22.60 32.96 -7.74
N ARG A 473 -22.30 33.70 -6.66
CA ARG A 473 -22.37 33.18 -5.29
C ARG A 473 -23.80 32.85 -4.88
N GLU A 474 -24.76 33.72 -5.18
CA GLU A 474 -26.19 33.52 -4.91
C GLU A 474 -26.75 32.33 -5.70
N ALA A 475 -26.46 32.24 -7.00
CA ALA A 475 -26.86 31.11 -7.83
C ALA A 475 -26.27 29.78 -7.31
N ALA A 476 -25.01 29.79 -6.86
CA ALA A 476 -24.39 28.61 -6.26
C ALA A 476 -25.03 28.22 -4.92
N GLN A 477 -25.52 29.19 -4.12
CA GLN A 477 -26.27 28.90 -2.90
C GLN A 477 -27.62 28.24 -3.21
N GLN A 478 -28.39 28.77 -4.16
CA GLN A 478 -29.67 28.19 -4.57
C GLN A 478 -29.51 26.75 -5.10
N ILE A 479 -28.49 26.50 -5.92
CA ILE A 479 -28.20 25.15 -6.43
C ILE A 479 -27.89 24.18 -5.27
N ARG A 480 -27.13 24.62 -4.25
CA ARG A 480 -26.84 23.80 -3.06
C ARG A 480 -28.09 23.50 -2.25
N GLU A 481 -28.98 24.47 -2.05
CA GLU A 481 -30.23 24.25 -1.32
C GLU A 481 -31.13 23.23 -2.02
N VAL A 482 -31.26 23.34 -3.34
CA VAL A 482 -32.03 22.36 -4.14
C VAL A 482 -31.39 20.97 -4.08
N ALA A 483 -30.05 20.88 -4.15
CA ALA A 483 -29.33 19.62 -4.02
C ALA A 483 -29.53 18.98 -2.63
N LEU A 484 -29.48 19.78 -1.55
CA LEU A 484 -29.77 19.34 -0.19
C LEU A 484 -31.19 18.79 -0.05
N GLN A 485 -32.18 19.48 -0.63
CA GLN A 485 -33.57 19.01 -0.62
C GLN A 485 -33.74 17.69 -1.38
N GLN A 486 -33.13 17.55 -2.56
CA GLN A 486 -33.17 16.30 -3.32
C GLN A 486 -32.50 15.16 -2.56
N ARG A 487 -31.35 15.41 -1.93
CA ARG A 487 -30.63 14.42 -1.10
C ARG A 487 -31.48 13.95 0.07
N ASN A 488 -32.09 14.88 0.81
CA ASN A 488 -32.98 14.54 1.92
C ASN A 488 -34.19 13.71 1.46
N ALA A 489 -34.77 14.04 0.30
CA ALA A 489 -35.83 13.25 -0.29
C ALA A 489 -35.36 11.84 -0.69
N GLN A 490 -34.14 11.71 -1.22
CA GLN A 490 -33.57 10.42 -1.59
C GLN A 490 -33.30 9.54 -0.37
N TYR A 491 -32.77 10.09 0.72
CA TYR A 491 -32.61 9.36 1.98
C TYR A 491 -33.96 8.94 2.57
N ALA A 492 -34.95 9.83 2.57
CA ALA A 492 -36.30 9.51 3.01
C ALA A 492 -36.92 8.38 2.16
N TYR A 493 -36.72 8.40 0.85
CA TYR A 493 -37.21 7.34 -0.05
C TYR A 493 -36.56 5.99 0.26
N VAL A 494 -35.24 5.93 0.42
CA VAL A 494 -34.53 4.68 0.74
C VAL A 494 -34.97 4.12 2.09
N ALA A 495 -35.12 4.99 3.10
CA ALA A 495 -35.63 4.61 4.40
C ALA A 495 -37.07 4.06 4.31
N ALA A 496 -37.96 4.73 3.59
CA ALA A 496 -39.34 4.28 3.38
C ALA A 496 -39.42 2.95 2.62
N ALA A 497 -38.61 2.77 1.56
CA ALA A 497 -38.54 1.52 0.82
C ALA A 497 -38.11 0.34 1.70
N ARG A 498 -37.17 0.58 2.62
CA ARG A 498 -36.73 -0.42 3.58
C ARG A 498 -37.82 -0.74 4.61
N GLN A 499 -38.52 0.26 5.13
CA GLN A 499 -39.62 0.07 6.07
C GLN A 499 -40.76 -0.75 5.42
N ALA A 500 -41.09 -0.49 4.16
CA ALA A 500 -42.05 -1.29 3.39
C ALA A 500 -41.57 -2.75 3.21
N ALA A 501 -40.28 -2.96 2.95
CA ALA A 501 -39.70 -4.31 2.87
C ALA A 501 -39.74 -5.05 4.21
N GLU A 502 -39.61 -4.36 5.34
CA GLU A 502 -39.74 -4.96 6.68
C GLU A 502 -41.19 -5.30 7.02
N LEU A 503 -42.14 -4.40 6.70
CA LEU A 503 -43.57 -4.65 6.88
C LEU A 503 -44.06 -5.85 6.06
N SER A 504 -43.64 -5.95 4.79
CA SER A 504 -43.99 -7.10 3.94
C SER A 504 -43.44 -8.43 4.48
N ARG A 505 -42.24 -8.44 5.08
CA ARG A 505 -41.70 -9.63 5.77
C ARG A 505 -42.53 -10.00 6.99
N HIS A 506 -42.92 -9.01 7.80
CA HIS A 506 -43.74 -9.25 8.99
C HIS A 506 -45.13 -9.79 8.61
N GLN A 507 -45.75 -9.25 7.55
CA GLN A 507 -47.01 -9.77 7.03
C GLN A 507 -46.86 -11.23 6.58
N ALA A 508 -45.80 -11.56 5.86
CA ALA A 508 -45.54 -12.93 5.43
C ALA A 508 -45.26 -13.91 6.59
N GLU A 509 -44.71 -13.45 7.71
CA GLU A 509 -44.57 -14.27 8.93
C GLU A 509 -45.93 -14.51 9.59
N MET A 510 -46.76 -13.47 9.73
CA MET A 510 -48.12 -13.58 10.27
C MET A 510 -48.99 -14.54 9.45
N ASP A 511 -48.89 -14.46 8.11
CA ASP A 511 -49.64 -15.36 7.21
C ASP A 511 -49.18 -16.83 7.38
N LYS A 512 -47.89 -17.07 7.60
CA LYS A 512 -47.36 -18.42 7.89
C LYS A 512 -47.85 -18.95 9.24
N GLU A 513 -47.92 -18.09 10.26
CA GLU A 513 -48.43 -18.46 11.58
C GLU A 513 -49.93 -18.76 11.53
N ALA A 514 -50.72 -17.95 10.82
CA ALA A 514 -52.13 -18.20 10.59
C ALA A 514 -52.35 -19.56 9.89
N ALA A 515 -51.60 -19.82 8.80
CA ALA A 515 -51.66 -21.10 8.11
C ALA A 515 -51.24 -22.29 8.99
N ARG A 516 -50.31 -22.10 9.93
CA ARG A 516 -49.91 -23.12 10.90
C ARG A 516 -51.03 -23.38 11.91
N GLN A 517 -51.69 -22.33 12.38
CA GLN A 517 -52.81 -22.43 13.34
C GLN A 517 -54.01 -23.12 12.71
N ASP A 518 -54.34 -22.82 11.46
CA ASP A 518 -55.42 -23.46 10.71
C ASP A 518 -55.17 -24.97 10.54
N ARG A 519 -53.93 -25.37 10.24
CA ARG A 519 -53.57 -26.80 10.19
C ARG A 519 -53.73 -27.50 11.55
N LEU A 520 -53.36 -26.84 12.65
CA LEU A 520 -53.51 -27.39 13.99
C LEU A 520 -55.00 -27.52 14.39
N ASN A 521 -55.81 -26.53 14.03
CA ASN A 521 -57.25 -26.56 14.26
C ASN A 521 -57.93 -27.65 13.42
N ALA A 522 -57.55 -27.80 12.15
CA ALA A 522 -58.04 -28.87 11.28
C ALA A 522 -57.65 -30.27 11.81
N ALA A 523 -56.43 -30.44 12.35
CA ALA A 523 -56.00 -31.68 12.97
C ALA A 523 -56.77 -31.99 14.27
N ARG A 524 -57.14 -30.97 15.06
CA ARG A 524 -58.00 -31.13 16.25
C ARG A 524 -59.47 -31.42 15.91
N ALA A 525 -59.94 -30.94 14.77
CA ALA A 525 -61.32 -31.13 14.32
C ALA A 525 -61.56 -32.50 13.65
N GLN A 526 -60.53 -33.30 13.38
CA GLN A 526 -60.71 -34.70 13.00
C GLN A 526 -61.20 -35.50 14.20
N PRO A 527 -62.43 -36.07 14.17
CA PRO A 527 -62.90 -36.94 15.23
C PRO A 527 -62.01 -38.17 15.33
N SER A 528 -61.70 -38.59 16.55
CA SER A 528 -61.09 -39.89 16.85
C SER A 528 -61.99 -41.01 16.36
N ALA A 529 -61.87 -41.38 15.07
CA ALA A 529 -62.35 -42.65 14.53
C ALA A 529 -61.41 -43.77 14.99
N ALA A 530 -61.40 -44.01 16.30
CA ALA A 530 -60.74 -45.14 16.94
C ALA A 530 -61.63 -45.53 18.12
N GLY A 531 -62.68 -46.29 17.81
CA GLY A 531 -63.62 -46.79 18.79
C GLY A 531 -64.78 -47.47 18.07
N THR A 532 -64.84 -48.79 18.26
CA THR A 532 -65.92 -49.74 17.94
C THR A 532 -66.03 -50.21 16.49
N ASP A 533 -65.27 -51.25 16.16
CA ASP A 533 -65.83 -52.45 15.53
C ASP A 533 -65.65 -53.61 16.53
N GLU A 534 -66.68 -53.84 17.35
CA GLU A 534 -67.01 -55.15 17.88
C GLU A 534 -67.64 -55.96 16.75
N ASP A 535 -67.00 -57.04 16.30
CA ASP A 535 -67.64 -58.29 15.94
C ASP A 535 -66.58 -59.38 15.69
N ASN A 536 -66.20 -60.07 16.78
CA ASN A 536 -66.09 -61.54 16.88
C ASN A 536 -65.86 -61.97 18.34
#